data_AF-A0A3D0HRX4-F1
#
_entry.id   AF-A0A3D0HRX4-F1
#
_cell.length_a   1.000
_cell.length_b   1.000
_cell.length_c   1.000
_cell.angle_alpha   90.00
_cell.angle_beta   90.00
_cell.angle_gamma   90.00
#
_symmetry.space_group_name_H-M   'P 1'
#
loop_
_entity.id
_entity.type
_entity.pdbx_description
1 polymer ?
#
loop_
_entity_poly.entity_id
_entity_poly.type
_entity_poly.pdbx_seq_one_letter_code
_entity_poly.pdbx_strand_id
1 'polypeptide(L)'
;MITLLSGQGTHPEFHFIKENFSEQFDNDINKLEQNIFDCVCGYHHGDDLESIFHKIQIWGGITGRNIYVRQNFSWSSIAPKYQNLVDACLNINDLSEESIVRLYDAFVRFNEVKNIGVSFITKHIHFWTYVNLKQDAFPIFDKVMSVNLLHKKVNFRNLKAYWRDMITKSKEENVNLMSLERQLFNTFQL
;
A
#
# COMPACT_ATOMS: atom_id res chain seq x y z
N MET A 1 17.93 0.91 -11.38
CA MET A 1 16.78 1.82 -11.61
C MET A 1 16.75 2.84 -10.49
N ILE A 2 17.09 4.08 -10.85
CA ILE A 2 16.79 5.30 -10.10
C ILE A 2 15.27 5.37 -9.96
N THR A 3 14.73 5.40 -8.74
CA THR A 3 13.28 5.58 -8.55
C THR A 3 12.85 6.99 -8.92
N LEU A 4 11.62 7.11 -9.42
CA LEU A 4 10.98 8.40 -9.72
C LEU A 4 10.78 9.29 -8.49
N LEU A 5 10.51 8.70 -7.32
CA LEU A 5 10.38 9.44 -6.05
C LEU A 5 11.69 9.80 -5.37
N SER A 6 12.64 8.86 -5.29
CA SER A 6 13.84 9.05 -4.46
C SER A 6 15.13 9.33 -5.25
N GLY A 7 15.11 9.23 -6.58
CA GLY A 7 16.31 9.41 -7.39
C GLY A 7 17.44 8.40 -7.12
N GLN A 8 17.18 7.30 -6.41
CA GLN A 8 18.22 6.38 -5.93
C GLN A 8 18.13 4.96 -6.51
N GLY A 9 19.29 4.33 -6.71
CA GLY A 9 19.46 2.88 -6.92
C GLY A 9 20.59 2.46 -7.86
N THR A 10 21.35 1.41 -7.49
CA THR A 10 22.36 0.71 -8.32
C THR A 10 22.06 -0.79 -8.35
N HIS A 11 21.64 -1.33 -9.51
CA HIS A 11 21.84 -2.73 -9.90
C HIS A 11 21.47 -2.91 -11.39
N PRO A 12 22.31 -3.61 -12.18
CA PRO A 12 22.19 -3.68 -13.65
C PRO A 12 21.29 -4.79 -14.21
N GLU A 13 20.90 -5.80 -13.44
CA GLU A 13 20.11 -6.93 -13.96
C GLU A 13 18.79 -7.10 -13.18
N PHE A 14 17.70 -7.19 -13.93
CA PHE A 14 16.34 -7.31 -13.42
C PHE A 14 15.70 -8.61 -13.89
N HIS A 15 15.17 -9.41 -12.96
CA HIS A 15 14.18 -10.42 -13.27
C HIS A 15 12.79 -9.81 -13.04
N PHE A 16 12.34 -8.99 -13.99
CA PHE A 16 10.92 -8.61 -14.04
C PHE A 16 10.09 -9.75 -14.61
N ILE A 17 8.85 -9.80 -14.15
CA ILE A 17 7.77 -10.61 -14.70
C ILE A 17 7.49 -10.11 -16.10
N LYS A 18 7.82 -10.93 -17.10
CA LYS A 18 7.68 -10.71 -18.55
C LYS A 18 8.48 -9.50 -19.09
N GLU A 19 9.26 -9.73 -20.14
CA GLU A 19 10.10 -8.70 -20.81
C GLU A 19 9.31 -7.43 -21.22
N ASN A 20 7.99 -7.54 -21.42
CA ASN A 20 7.14 -6.43 -21.87
C ASN A 20 6.57 -5.55 -20.74
N PHE A 21 6.81 -5.84 -19.46
CA PHE A 21 6.20 -5.07 -18.37
C PHE A 21 6.92 -3.74 -18.10
N SER A 22 8.21 -3.63 -18.47
CA SER A 22 9.04 -2.45 -18.18
C SER A 22 8.84 -1.28 -19.16
N GLU A 23 8.34 -1.53 -20.38
CA GLU A 23 8.29 -0.54 -21.47
C GLU A 23 7.14 0.48 -21.36
N GLN A 24 6.24 0.36 -20.37
CA GLN A 24 5.01 1.17 -20.29
C GLN A 24 4.89 2.06 -19.05
N PHE A 25 5.93 2.17 -18.22
CA PHE A 25 5.84 3.04 -17.03
C PHE A 25 6.20 4.48 -17.37
N ASP A 26 5.17 5.32 -17.44
CA ASP A 26 5.31 6.77 -17.53
C ASP A 26 6.11 7.25 -16.29
N ASN A 27 7.16 8.04 -16.49
CA ASN A 27 8.04 8.50 -15.40
C ASN A 27 7.34 9.51 -14.46
N ASP A 28 6.06 9.79 -14.68
CA ASP A 28 5.22 10.66 -13.86
C ASP A 28 4.51 9.83 -12.79
N ILE A 29 4.92 10.01 -11.53
CA ILE A 29 4.35 9.26 -10.43
C ILE A 29 2.87 9.58 -10.16
N ASN A 30 2.42 10.80 -10.45
CA ASN A 30 1.02 11.17 -10.25
C ASN A 30 0.14 10.44 -11.28
N LYS A 31 0.62 10.30 -12.51
CA LYS A 31 -0.07 9.48 -13.52
C LYS A 31 -0.07 8.00 -13.15
N LEU A 32 1.02 7.47 -12.60
CA LEU A 32 1.05 6.09 -12.11
C LEU A 32 0.06 5.87 -10.97
N GLU A 33 0.00 6.80 -10.01
CA GLU A 33 -0.97 6.78 -8.91
C GLU A 33 -2.40 6.78 -9.43
N GLN A 34 -2.73 7.68 -10.37
CA GLN A 34 -4.05 7.73 -11.00
C GLN A 34 -4.36 6.44 -11.78
N ASN A 35 -3.41 5.90 -12.54
CA ASN A 35 -3.59 4.63 -13.25
C ASN A 35 -3.90 3.47 -12.29
N ILE A 36 -3.27 3.45 -11.10
CA ILE A 36 -3.56 2.45 -10.08
C ILE A 36 -4.98 2.63 -9.54
N PHE A 37 -5.41 3.87 -9.24
CA PHE A 37 -6.78 4.15 -8.82
C PHE A 37 -7.80 3.70 -9.87
N ASP A 38 -7.54 3.96 -11.14
CA ASP A 38 -8.39 3.52 -12.24
C ASP A 38 -8.45 1.98 -12.31
N CYS A 39 -7.31 1.29 -12.16
CA CYS A 39 -7.25 -0.17 -12.13
C CYS A 39 -8.03 -0.77 -10.95
N VAL A 40 -7.89 -0.27 -9.73
CA VAL A 40 -8.59 -0.82 -8.56
C VAL A 40 -10.09 -0.49 -8.60
N CYS A 41 -10.49 0.67 -9.13
CA CYS A 41 -11.90 1.02 -9.29
C CYS A 41 -12.59 0.25 -10.43
N GLY A 42 -11.84 -0.16 -11.46
CA GLY A 42 -12.34 -0.98 -12.57
C GLY A 42 -12.27 -2.49 -12.33
N TYR A 43 -11.75 -2.93 -11.18
CA TYR A 43 -11.56 -4.35 -10.85
C TYR A 43 -12.89 -5.06 -10.56
N HIS A 44 -13.06 -6.23 -11.16
CA HIS A 44 -14.13 -7.19 -10.89
C HIS A 44 -13.54 -8.49 -10.33
N HIS A 45 -14.31 -9.20 -9.50
CA HIS A 45 -13.85 -10.47 -8.93
C HIS A 45 -13.52 -11.48 -10.02
N GLY A 46 -12.28 -11.98 -10.03
CA GLY A 46 -11.75 -12.87 -11.07
C GLY A 46 -10.82 -12.18 -12.08
N ASP A 47 -10.73 -10.84 -12.06
CA ASP A 47 -9.75 -10.10 -12.86
C ASP A 47 -8.31 -10.38 -12.39
N ASP A 48 -7.34 -10.04 -13.25
CA ASP A 48 -5.92 -10.23 -12.97
C ASP A 48 -5.41 -9.31 -11.85
N LEU A 49 -5.35 -9.86 -10.64
CA LEU A 49 -4.78 -9.20 -9.47
C LEU A 49 -3.25 -9.09 -9.53
N GLU A 50 -2.54 -9.89 -10.33
CA GLU A 50 -1.07 -9.88 -10.40
C GLU A 50 -0.59 -8.53 -10.95
N SER A 51 -1.18 -8.10 -12.06
CA SER A 51 -0.87 -6.81 -12.68
C SER A 51 -1.08 -5.63 -11.73
N ILE A 52 -2.21 -5.59 -11.02
CA ILE A 52 -2.52 -4.51 -10.05
C ILE A 52 -1.54 -4.54 -8.88
N PHE A 53 -1.25 -5.73 -8.35
CA PHE A 53 -0.27 -5.93 -7.28
C PHE A 53 1.10 -5.35 -7.67
N HIS A 54 1.58 -5.62 -8.88
CA HIS A 54 2.86 -5.08 -9.35
C HIS A 54 2.83 -3.57 -9.54
N LYS A 55 1.75 -3.00 -10.09
CA LYS A 55 1.61 -1.54 -10.28
C LYS A 55 1.66 -0.80 -8.94
N ILE A 56 0.87 -1.23 -7.95
CA ILE A 56 0.92 -0.69 -6.58
C ILE A 56 2.34 -0.82 -6.00
N GLN A 57 3.01 -1.93 -6.28
CA GLN A 57 4.35 -2.13 -5.77
C GLN A 57 5.37 -1.18 -6.42
N ILE A 58 5.29 -0.93 -7.72
CA ILE A 58 6.18 -0.01 -8.46
C ILE A 58 5.99 1.44 -8.00
N TRP A 59 4.77 1.84 -7.65
CA TRP A 59 4.50 3.15 -7.07
C TRP A 59 5.23 3.38 -5.74
N GLY A 60 5.38 2.33 -4.91
CA GLY A 60 6.18 2.42 -3.69
C GLY A 60 7.68 2.31 -3.97
N GLY A 61 8.48 3.19 -3.35
CA GLY A 61 9.94 3.27 -3.55
C GLY A 61 10.74 1.97 -3.27
N ILE A 62 12.07 2.07 -3.38
CA ILE A 62 13.03 0.95 -3.41
C ILE A 62 12.88 -0.12 -2.30
N THR A 63 12.36 0.23 -1.13
CA THR A 63 12.33 -0.64 0.06
C THR A 63 11.31 -1.77 0.00
N GLY A 64 10.31 -1.70 -0.89
CA GLY A 64 9.32 -2.78 -1.07
C GLY A 64 9.74 -3.90 -2.03
N ARG A 65 10.96 -3.85 -2.59
CA ARG A 65 11.44 -4.78 -3.63
C ARG A 65 11.96 -6.11 -3.09
N ASN A 66 11.99 -6.31 -1.77
CA ASN A 66 12.50 -7.54 -1.16
C ASN A 66 11.76 -8.80 -1.66
N ILE A 67 10.48 -8.67 -2.04
CA ILE A 67 9.70 -9.78 -2.61
C ILE A 67 10.20 -10.26 -3.97
N TYR A 68 10.92 -9.41 -4.72
CA TYR A 68 11.47 -9.73 -6.04
C TYR A 68 12.97 -10.06 -5.97
N VAL A 69 13.68 -9.50 -4.99
CA VAL A 69 15.15 -9.57 -4.93
C VAL A 69 15.63 -10.62 -3.92
N ARG A 70 14.89 -10.86 -2.84
CA ARG A 70 15.30 -11.75 -1.73
C ARG A 70 14.60 -13.10 -1.73
N GLN A 71 13.77 -13.37 -2.73
CA GLN A 71 13.09 -14.63 -2.93
C GLN A 71 12.80 -14.84 -4.41
N ASN A 72 12.62 -16.09 -4.83
CA ASN A 72 12.01 -16.41 -6.11
C ASN A 72 10.53 -16.05 -6.01
N PHE A 73 10.17 -14.85 -6.46
CA PHE A 73 8.78 -14.41 -6.49
C PHE A 73 7.93 -15.44 -7.24
N SER A 74 6.83 -15.86 -6.62
CA SER A 74 5.85 -16.76 -7.24
C SER A 74 4.46 -16.26 -6.93
N TRP A 75 3.79 -15.69 -7.93
CA TRP A 75 2.44 -15.17 -7.78
C TRP A 75 1.47 -16.21 -7.23
N SER A 76 1.53 -17.45 -7.72
CA SER A 76 0.62 -18.53 -7.28
C SER A 76 0.70 -18.80 -5.76
N SER A 77 1.86 -18.56 -5.14
CA SER A 77 2.04 -18.69 -3.68
C SER A 77 1.48 -17.52 -2.87
N ILE A 78 1.27 -16.36 -3.50
CA ILE A 78 0.83 -15.11 -2.88
C ILE A 78 -0.66 -14.88 -3.15
N ALA A 79 -1.12 -15.21 -4.35
CA ALA A 79 -2.43 -14.88 -4.88
C ALA A 79 -3.59 -15.24 -3.95
N PRO A 80 -3.67 -16.44 -3.33
CA PRO A 80 -4.78 -16.77 -2.44
C PRO A 80 -4.85 -15.87 -1.20
N LYS A 81 -3.69 -15.57 -0.59
CA LYS A 81 -3.63 -14.69 0.58
C LYS A 81 -3.88 -13.23 0.20
N TYR A 82 -3.43 -12.83 -0.99
CA TYR A 82 -3.67 -11.49 -1.50
C TYR A 82 -5.14 -11.26 -1.86
N GLN A 83 -5.81 -12.24 -2.50
CA GLN A 83 -7.25 -12.19 -2.76
C GLN A 83 -8.04 -11.96 -1.47
N ASN A 84 -7.73 -12.70 -0.39
CA ASN A 84 -8.38 -12.49 0.90
C ASN A 84 -8.17 -11.08 1.47
N LEU A 85 -7.01 -10.46 1.22
CA LEU A 85 -6.76 -9.07 1.60
C LEU A 85 -7.62 -8.11 0.77
N VAL A 86 -7.66 -8.31 -0.55
CA VAL A 86 -8.46 -7.50 -1.48
C VAL A 86 -9.95 -7.60 -1.14
N ASP A 87 -10.48 -8.80 -0.98
CA ASP A 87 -11.87 -9.03 -0.62
C ASP A 87 -12.22 -8.37 0.72
N ALA A 88 -11.32 -8.43 1.70
CA ALA A 88 -11.53 -7.73 2.96
C ALA A 88 -11.59 -6.21 2.77
N CYS A 89 -10.74 -5.62 1.92
CA CYS A 89 -10.73 -4.20 1.63
C CYS A 89 -12.00 -3.76 0.86
N LEU A 90 -12.43 -4.52 -0.14
CA LEU A 90 -13.62 -4.25 -0.95
C LEU A 90 -14.93 -4.38 -0.15
N ASN A 91 -14.90 -5.01 1.02
CA ASN A 91 -16.04 -5.12 1.93
C ASN A 91 -16.06 -4.03 3.02
N ILE A 92 -15.14 -3.07 3.00
CA ILE A 92 -15.14 -1.91 3.90
C ILE A 92 -15.86 -0.74 3.27
N ASN A 93 -16.85 -0.18 3.97
CA ASN A 93 -17.66 0.96 3.52
C ASN A 93 -17.67 2.13 4.52
N ASP A 94 -16.99 1.99 5.65
CA ASP A 94 -16.91 3.01 6.69
C ASP A 94 -15.58 2.96 7.46
N LEU A 95 -15.41 3.89 8.38
CA LEU A 95 -14.25 4.02 9.27
C LEU A 95 -14.55 3.53 10.70
N SER A 96 -15.49 2.58 10.84
CA SER A 96 -15.87 2.02 12.15
C SER A 96 -14.75 1.19 12.78
N GLU A 97 -14.86 0.94 14.08
CA GLU A 97 -13.94 0.05 14.79
C GLU A 97 -14.02 -1.38 14.24
N GLU A 98 -15.21 -1.83 13.86
CA GLU A 98 -15.43 -3.12 13.22
C GLU A 98 -14.68 -3.22 11.89
N SER A 99 -14.70 -2.15 11.08
CA SER A 99 -13.93 -2.07 9.83
C SER A 99 -12.41 -2.08 10.07
N ILE A 100 -11.93 -1.36 11.10
CA ILE A 100 -10.53 -1.41 11.53
C ILE A 100 -10.10 -2.83 11.91
N VAL A 101 -10.92 -3.54 12.70
CA VAL A 101 -10.62 -4.92 13.15
C VAL A 101 -10.58 -5.87 11.95
N ARG A 102 -11.57 -5.80 11.04
CA ARG A 102 -11.59 -6.64 9.83
C ARG A 102 -10.36 -6.44 8.95
N LEU A 103 -9.98 -5.19 8.68
CA LEU A 103 -8.78 -4.87 7.89
C LEU A 103 -7.50 -5.34 8.59
N TYR A 104 -7.41 -5.15 9.90
CA TYR A 104 -6.25 -5.60 10.67
C TYR A 104 -6.11 -7.14 10.63
N ASP A 105 -7.20 -7.89 10.74
CA ASP A 105 -7.16 -9.34 10.67
C ASP A 105 -6.74 -9.83 9.28
N ALA A 106 -7.22 -9.17 8.21
CA ALA A 106 -6.79 -9.44 6.83
C ALA A 106 -5.30 -9.09 6.63
N PHE A 107 -4.85 -7.96 7.17
CA PHE A 107 -3.44 -7.57 7.22
C PHE A 107 -2.60 -8.66 7.89
N VAL A 108 -2.98 -9.15 9.07
CA VAL A 108 -2.21 -10.13 9.83
C VAL A 108 -2.05 -11.42 9.04
N ARG A 109 -3.12 -11.91 8.42
CA ARG A 109 -3.09 -13.10 7.55
C ARG A 109 -2.17 -12.93 6.34
N PHE A 110 -2.16 -11.75 5.72
CA PHE A 110 -1.28 -11.47 4.59
C PHE A 110 0.18 -11.24 5.01
N ASN A 111 0.43 -10.69 6.21
CA ASN A 111 1.76 -10.45 6.76
C ASN A 111 2.54 -11.74 7.09
N GLU A 112 1.90 -12.90 7.03
CA GLU A 112 2.57 -14.21 7.08
C GLU A 112 3.37 -14.52 5.80
N VAL A 113 3.10 -13.83 4.69
CA VAL A 113 3.89 -13.97 3.47
C VAL A 113 5.29 -13.41 3.74
N LYS A 114 6.32 -14.25 3.54
CA LYS A 114 7.71 -13.87 3.79
C LYS A 114 8.12 -12.67 2.94
N ASN A 115 9.01 -11.84 3.49
CA ASN A 115 9.59 -10.66 2.85
C ASN A 115 8.59 -9.56 2.45
N ILE A 116 7.33 -9.65 2.88
CA ILE A 116 6.34 -8.57 2.81
C ILE A 116 6.33 -7.85 4.16
N GLY A 117 6.56 -6.54 4.13
CA GLY A 117 6.61 -5.70 5.34
C GLY A 117 5.33 -4.90 5.58
N VAL A 118 5.20 -4.31 6.76
CA VAL A 118 4.01 -3.53 7.16
C VAL A 118 3.65 -2.44 6.15
N SER A 119 4.62 -1.62 5.74
CA SER A 119 4.42 -0.53 4.77
C SER A 119 4.06 -1.02 3.37
N PHE A 120 4.45 -2.25 3.02
CA PHE A 120 4.01 -2.88 1.78
C PHE A 120 2.50 -3.12 1.86
N ILE A 121 2.04 -3.80 2.90
CA ILE A 121 0.65 -4.24 2.99
C ILE A 121 -0.29 -3.05 3.14
N THR A 122 0.05 -2.08 4.00
CA THR A 122 -0.81 -0.90 4.24
C THR A 122 -0.95 -0.02 3.01
N LYS A 123 0.06 0.04 2.14
CA LYS A 123 -0.06 0.66 0.83
C LYS A 123 -1.06 -0.05 -0.08
N HIS A 124 -1.06 -1.38 -0.12
CA HIS A 124 -2.08 -2.10 -0.92
C HIS A 124 -3.48 -1.89 -0.31
N ILE A 125 -3.61 -1.90 1.03
CA ILE A 125 -4.87 -1.58 1.70
C ILE A 125 -5.36 -0.17 1.33
N HIS A 126 -4.48 0.82 1.28
CA HIS A 126 -4.82 2.19 0.89
C HIS A 126 -5.50 2.22 -0.49
N PHE A 127 -4.87 1.66 -1.52
CA PHE A 127 -5.45 1.65 -2.86
C PHE A 127 -6.76 0.85 -2.93
N TRP A 128 -6.85 -0.30 -2.26
CA TRP A 128 -8.08 -1.11 -2.32
C TRP A 128 -9.24 -0.53 -1.52
N THR A 129 -8.97 0.11 -0.38
CA THR A 129 -10.03 0.76 0.40
C THR A 129 -10.53 2.06 -0.25
N TYR A 130 -9.73 2.69 -1.12
CA TYR A 130 -10.17 3.81 -1.95
C TYR A 130 -11.39 3.49 -2.80
N VAL A 131 -11.58 2.23 -3.23
CA VAL A 131 -12.71 1.83 -4.09
C VAL A 131 -14.04 2.28 -3.50
N ASN A 132 -14.25 2.04 -2.20
CA ASN A 132 -15.49 2.42 -1.50
C ASN A 132 -15.35 3.70 -0.68
N LEU A 133 -14.19 3.95 -0.06
CA LEU A 133 -13.99 5.07 0.88
C LEU A 133 -13.51 6.36 0.19
N LYS A 134 -13.07 6.28 -1.07
CA LYS A 134 -12.51 7.41 -1.82
C LYS A 134 -11.40 8.11 -1.02
N GLN A 135 -11.53 9.41 -0.77
CA GLN A 135 -10.55 10.23 -0.07
C GLN A 135 -10.35 9.86 1.41
N ASP A 136 -11.21 8.99 1.95
CA ASP A 136 -11.10 8.42 3.29
C ASP A 136 -10.49 7.01 3.29
N ALA A 137 -9.75 6.63 2.25
CA ALA A 137 -8.97 5.40 2.23
C ALA A 137 -8.05 5.28 3.45
N PHE A 138 -7.85 4.05 3.92
CA PHE A 138 -7.04 3.81 5.11
C PHE A 138 -5.57 4.22 4.89
N PRO A 139 -4.95 4.94 5.84
CA PRO A 139 -3.64 5.53 5.60
C PRO A 139 -2.49 4.52 5.68
N ILE A 140 -1.42 4.81 4.94
CA ILE A 140 -0.22 4.01 4.81
C ILE A 140 0.63 4.13 6.07
N PHE A 141 0.77 3.02 6.79
CA PHE A 141 1.66 2.96 7.95
C PHE A 141 3.09 2.61 7.55
N ASP A 142 3.92 3.62 7.39
CA ASP A 142 5.33 3.48 7.01
C ASP A 142 6.31 3.90 8.13
N LYS A 143 7.61 3.92 7.80
CA LYS A 143 8.65 4.33 8.75
C LYS A 143 8.54 5.79 9.15
N VAL A 144 8.22 6.68 8.21
CA VAL A 144 8.08 8.11 8.46
C VAL A 144 6.96 8.33 9.48
N MET A 145 5.79 7.73 9.23
CA MET A 145 4.65 7.80 10.14
C MET A 145 4.95 7.19 11.51
N SER A 146 5.49 5.97 11.54
CA SER A 146 5.78 5.29 12.82
C SER A 146 6.77 6.04 13.69
N VAL A 147 7.83 6.61 13.10
CA VAL A 147 8.87 7.31 13.87
C VAL A 147 8.37 8.66 14.35
N ASN A 148 7.62 9.40 13.52
CA ASN A 148 7.25 10.77 13.85
C ASN A 148 5.94 10.88 14.63
N LEU A 149 4.97 10.00 14.41
CA LEU A 149 3.69 10.02 15.14
C LEU A 149 3.71 9.17 16.41
N LEU A 150 4.40 8.02 16.37
CA LEU A 150 4.38 7.06 17.49
C LEU A 150 5.69 7.02 18.27
N HIS A 151 6.74 7.71 17.81
CA HIS A 151 8.10 7.64 18.36
C HIS A 151 8.61 6.21 18.52
N LYS A 152 8.24 5.33 17.58
CA LYS A 152 8.52 3.89 17.63
C LYS A 152 9.00 3.39 16.27
N LYS A 153 9.76 2.29 16.29
CA LYS A 153 10.03 1.51 15.07
C LYS A 153 8.72 0.92 14.54
N VAL A 154 8.62 0.78 13.22
CA VAL A 154 7.45 0.19 12.55
C VAL A 154 7.19 -1.21 13.13
N ASN A 155 6.00 -1.39 13.68
CA ASN A 155 5.54 -2.65 14.24
C ASN A 155 4.04 -2.77 13.97
N PHE A 156 3.62 -3.85 13.32
CA PHE A 156 2.22 -4.05 12.96
C PHE A 156 1.28 -4.04 14.18
N ARG A 157 1.78 -4.35 15.39
CA ARG A 157 0.97 -4.28 16.62
C ARG A 157 0.42 -2.88 16.89
N ASN A 158 1.06 -1.84 16.35
CA ASN A 158 0.63 -0.46 16.48
C ASN A 158 -0.34 -0.03 15.36
N LEU A 159 -0.59 -0.86 14.35
CA LEU A 159 -1.35 -0.47 13.16
C LEU A 159 -2.79 -0.06 13.48
N LYS A 160 -3.49 -0.80 14.34
CA LYS A 160 -4.86 -0.42 14.75
C LYS A 160 -4.89 0.92 15.47
N ALA A 161 -3.95 1.13 16.39
CA ALA A 161 -3.84 2.40 17.11
C ALA A 161 -3.58 3.55 16.12
N TYR A 162 -2.61 3.37 15.22
CA TYR A 162 -2.30 4.33 14.17
C TYR A 162 -3.54 4.70 13.33
N TRP A 163 -4.32 3.72 12.85
CA TRP A 163 -5.53 4.02 12.08
C TRP A 163 -6.59 4.78 12.88
N ARG A 164 -6.82 4.38 14.14
CA ARG A 164 -7.74 5.11 15.04
C ARG A 164 -7.28 6.56 15.26
N ASP A 165 -5.99 6.76 15.47
CA ASP A 165 -5.41 8.08 15.72
C ASP A 165 -5.54 8.96 14.47
N MET A 166 -5.26 8.41 13.28
CA MET A 166 -5.45 9.13 12.00
C MET A 166 -6.92 9.49 11.75
N ILE A 167 -7.87 8.58 12.00
CA ILE A 167 -9.32 8.83 11.87
C ILE A 167 -9.79 9.88 12.88
N THR A 168 -9.28 9.85 14.11
CA THR A 168 -9.61 10.84 15.13
C THR A 168 -9.08 12.20 14.71
N LYS A 169 -7.80 12.26 14.28
CA LYS A 169 -7.15 13.49 13.86
C LYS A 169 -7.79 14.10 12.61
N SER A 170 -8.23 13.29 11.65
CA SER A 170 -8.88 13.77 10.43
C SER A 170 -10.21 14.46 10.75
N LYS A 171 -10.96 13.94 11.73
CA LYS A 171 -12.20 14.55 12.24
C LYS A 171 -11.92 15.85 13.01
N GLU A 172 -10.89 15.86 13.86
CA GLU A 172 -10.49 17.07 14.62
C GLU A 172 -10.09 18.23 13.69
N GLU A 173 -9.33 17.92 12.64
CA GLU A 173 -8.82 18.90 11.67
C GLU A 173 -9.79 19.16 10.51
N ASN A 174 -10.93 18.45 10.46
CA ASN A 174 -11.93 18.52 9.40
C ASN A 174 -11.32 18.35 7.98
N VAL A 175 -10.47 17.34 7.82
CA VAL A 175 -9.83 16.95 6.55
C VAL A 175 -10.03 15.46 6.29
N ASN A 176 -10.01 15.04 5.02
CA ASN A 176 -10.05 13.61 4.68
C ASN A 176 -8.72 12.91 4.99
N LEU A 177 -8.76 11.58 5.13
CA LEU A 177 -7.59 10.79 5.54
C LEU A 177 -6.41 10.88 4.55
N MET A 178 -6.68 10.86 3.24
CA MET A 178 -5.61 10.97 2.24
C MET A 178 -4.88 12.32 2.32
N SER A 179 -5.61 13.41 2.55
CA SER A 179 -5.03 14.74 2.70
C SER A 179 -4.22 14.86 3.98
N LEU A 180 -4.76 14.33 5.09
CA LEU A 180 -4.06 14.29 6.38
C LEU A 180 -2.74 13.51 6.26
N GLU A 181 -2.77 12.32 5.66
CA GLU A 181 -1.58 11.51 5.42
C GLU A 181 -0.52 12.29 4.65
N ARG A 182 -0.91 12.93 3.54
CA ARG A 182 0.03 13.68 2.71
C ARG A 182 0.64 14.88 3.44
N GLN A 183 -0.18 15.63 4.20
CA GLN A 183 0.28 16.77 4.99
C GLN A 183 1.28 16.34 6.07
N LEU A 184 0.97 15.28 6.82
CA LEU A 184 1.86 14.72 7.83
C LEU A 184 3.14 14.20 7.21
N PHE A 185 3.05 13.44 6.12
CA PHE A 185 4.21 12.91 5.43
C PHE A 185 5.17 14.02 4.96
N ASN A 186 4.64 15.05 4.31
CA ASN A 186 5.43 16.19 3.85
C ASN A 186 6.06 16.95 5.01
N THR A 187 5.34 17.11 6.14
CA THR A 187 5.85 17.79 7.34
C THR A 187 7.03 17.03 7.96
N PHE A 188 7.00 15.70 7.94
CA PHE A 188 8.04 14.86 8.55
C PHE A 188 9.24 14.57 7.63
N GLN A 189 9.16 14.96 6.36
CA GLN A 189 10.27 14.88 5.41
C GLN A 189 11.08 16.17 5.29
N LEU A 190 10.58 17.28 5.85
CA LEU A 190 11.29 18.54 6.02
C LEU A 190 12.19 18.51 7.26
#